data_AF-A0A940QYD1-F1
#
_entry.id   AF-A0A940QYD1-F1
#
_cell.length_a   1.000
_cell.length_b   1.000
_cell.length_c   1.000
_cell.angle_alpha   90.00
_cell.angle_beta   90.00
_cell.angle_gamma   90.00
#
_symmetry.space_group_name_H-M   'P 1'
#
loop_
_entity.id
_entity.type
_entity.pdbx_description
1 polymer ?
#
loop_
_entity_poly.entity_id
_entity_poly.type
_entity_poly.pdbx_seq_one_letter_code
_entity_poly.pdbx_strand_id
1 'polypeptide(L)'
;MKIRNTVIIPLILLKCLDCSAQLDIGKSIDSFTVLKKDSLFHIITSPAQFEKGYEIIFDSIMYHVGVKDNSIIFISTTDPKFRTQEGACIGMLYSAMDTTKSKIKDLRGWGKVLPLSSGWNAVFDFKVPLRDNSPIQFFYRKK
;
A
#
# COMPACT_ATOMS: atom_id res chain seq x y z
N MET A 1 -15.09 60.86 4.99
CA MET A 1 -14.34 60.09 3.97
C MET A 1 -13.62 58.95 4.67
N LYS A 2 -14.11 57.70 4.58
CA LYS A 2 -13.57 56.53 5.31
C LYS A 2 -12.77 55.67 4.32
N ILE A 3 -11.45 55.61 4.52
CA ILE A 3 -10.53 54.79 3.71
C ILE A 3 -10.65 53.35 4.24
N ARG A 4 -11.15 52.43 3.41
CA ARG A 4 -11.20 50.99 3.72
C ARG A 4 -9.89 50.36 3.25
N ASN A 5 -9.07 49.92 4.20
CA ASN A 5 -7.88 49.12 3.94
C ASN A 5 -8.30 47.70 3.53
N THR A 6 -8.24 47.41 2.23
CA THR A 6 -8.39 46.05 1.71
C THR A 6 -7.08 45.31 1.90
N VAL A 7 -7.00 44.46 2.93
CA VAL A 7 -5.87 43.55 3.12
C VAL A 7 -6.05 42.37 2.17
N ILE A 8 -5.29 42.38 1.07
CA ILE A 8 -5.18 41.24 0.15
C ILE A 8 -4.23 40.23 0.81
N ILE A 9 -4.79 39.22 1.49
CA ILE A 9 -4.01 38.08 1.97
C ILE A 9 -3.63 37.28 0.72
N PRO A 10 -2.34 37.13 0.38
CA PRO A 10 -1.94 36.25 -0.70
C PRO A 10 -2.35 34.83 -0.30
N LEU A 11 -3.26 34.26 -1.07
CA LEU A 11 -3.66 32.86 -1.00
C LEU A 11 -2.44 32.03 -1.42
N ILE A 12 -1.48 31.87 -0.51
CA ILE A 12 -0.35 30.97 -0.66
C ILE A 12 -0.98 29.58 -0.71
N LEU A 13 -1.14 29.08 -1.93
CA LEU A 13 -1.40 27.68 -2.25
C LEU A 13 -0.27 26.85 -1.63
N LEU A 14 -0.42 26.49 -0.35
CA LEU A 14 0.20 25.32 0.25
C LEU A 14 -0.37 24.12 -0.52
N LYS A 15 0.17 23.84 -1.71
CA LYS A 15 0.02 22.52 -2.30
C LYS A 15 0.80 21.59 -1.39
N CYS A 16 0.09 20.88 -0.51
CA CYS A 16 0.60 19.81 0.30
C CYS A 16 1.43 18.86 -0.59
N LEU A 17 2.74 18.97 -0.50
CA LEU A 17 3.70 18.00 -1.01
C LEU A 17 3.81 16.85 -0.01
N ASP A 18 2.68 16.30 0.44
CA ASP A 18 2.68 14.98 1.08
C ASP A 18 2.54 13.92 -0.03
N CYS A 19 3.43 14.01 -1.02
CA CYS A 19 3.68 12.86 -1.89
C CYS A 19 4.51 11.89 -1.05
N SER A 20 3.85 11.13 -0.18
CA SER A 20 4.51 10.07 0.58
C SER A 20 5.25 9.17 -0.41
N ALA A 21 6.55 9.06 -0.24
CA ALA A 21 7.36 8.26 -1.14
C ALA A 21 6.92 6.80 -0.93
N GLN A 22 6.42 6.16 -1.99
CA GLN A 22 6.08 4.74 -1.92
C GLN A 22 7.29 3.90 -2.33
N LEU A 23 7.46 2.77 -1.67
CA LEU A 23 8.51 1.81 -2.01
C LEU A 23 8.27 1.21 -3.40
N ASP A 24 9.30 1.24 -4.26
CA ASP A 24 9.21 0.75 -5.64
C ASP A 24 9.78 -0.65 -5.88
N ILE A 25 9.11 -1.37 -6.79
CA ILE A 25 9.55 -2.68 -7.29
C ILE A 25 10.75 -2.49 -8.21
N GLY A 26 11.68 -3.44 -8.19
CA GLY A 26 12.91 -3.45 -8.98
C GLY A 26 14.06 -2.69 -8.33
N LYS A 27 13.84 -2.02 -7.20
CA LYS A 27 14.92 -1.45 -6.39
C LYS A 27 15.74 -2.58 -5.75
N SER A 28 17.05 -2.35 -5.60
CA SER A 28 17.92 -3.24 -4.85
C SER A 28 17.61 -3.15 -3.36
N ILE A 29 17.55 -4.29 -2.67
CA ILE A 29 17.28 -4.34 -1.23
C ILE A 29 18.37 -3.64 -0.41
N ASP A 30 19.61 -3.59 -0.92
CA ASP A 30 20.75 -2.96 -0.25
C ASP A 30 20.61 -1.43 -0.15
N SER A 31 19.65 -0.83 -0.86
CA SER A 31 19.33 0.60 -0.77
C SER A 31 18.48 0.97 0.46
N PHE A 32 18.07 0.00 1.28
CA PHE A 32 17.15 0.21 2.39
C PHE A 32 17.73 -0.25 3.73
N THR A 33 17.28 0.39 4.81
CA THR A 33 17.55 -0.08 6.17
C THR A 33 16.73 -1.34 6.44
N VAL A 34 17.38 -2.50 6.32
CA VAL A 34 16.79 -3.80 6.64
C VAL A 34 16.80 -3.98 8.15
N LEU A 35 15.61 -4.09 8.76
CA LEU A 35 15.50 -4.25 10.21
C LEU A 35 15.94 -5.64 10.68
N LYS A 36 15.69 -6.65 9.84
CA LYS A 36 15.87 -8.05 10.21
C LYS A 36 16.42 -8.82 9.03
N LYS A 37 17.74 -8.77 8.87
CA LYS A 37 18.46 -9.48 7.81
C LYS A 37 18.60 -10.97 8.09
N ASP A 38 18.62 -11.34 9.38
CA ASP A 38 18.92 -12.70 9.84
C ASP A 38 17.68 -13.59 10.03
N SER A 39 16.46 -13.03 9.93
CA SER A 39 15.27 -13.84 9.75
C SER A 39 14.93 -13.93 8.27
N LEU A 40 15.59 -14.85 7.57
CA LEU A 40 15.16 -15.31 6.25
C LEU A 40 13.80 -16.02 6.41
N PHE A 41 12.72 -15.26 6.52
CA PHE A 41 11.39 -15.81 6.34
C PHE A 41 11.13 -15.94 4.85
N HIS A 42 10.41 -16.98 4.44
CA HIS A 42 9.95 -17.09 3.08
C HIS A 42 8.63 -16.33 2.96
N ILE A 43 8.52 -15.48 1.95
CA ILE A 43 7.26 -14.80 1.63
C ILE A 43 6.61 -15.51 0.45
N ILE A 44 5.32 -15.82 0.60
CA ILE A 44 4.50 -16.34 -0.48
C ILE A 44 4.23 -15.16 -1.42
N THR A 45 4.69 -15.22 -2.66
CA THR A 45 4.45 -14.18 -3.68
C THR A 45 3.37 -14.59 -4.67
N SER A 46 3.11 -15.89 -4.75
CA SER A 46 1.96 -16.52 -5.41
C SER A 46 1.64 -17.86 -4.74
N PRO A 47 0.47 -18.48 -4.97
CA PRO A 47 0.09 -19.74 -4.31
C PRO A 47 1.10 -20.89 -4.43
N ALA A 48 2.01 -20.85 -5.41
CA ALA A 48 3.01 -21.90 -5.66
C ALA A 48 4.46 -21.39 -5.57
N GLN A 49 4.70 -20.13 -5.19
CA GLN A 49 6.02 -19.52 -5.24
C GLN A 49 6.39 -18.84 -3.93
N PHE A 50 7.58 -19.18 -3.45
CA PHE A 50 8.18 -18.63 -2.25
C PHE A 50 9.46 -17.91 -2.63
N GLU A 51 9.69 -16.76 -2.01
CA GLU A 51 10.87 -15.94 -2.23
C GLU A 51 11.49 -15.55 -0.89
N LYS A 52 12.75 -15.11 -0.92
CA LYS A 52 13.39 -14.56 0.29
C LYS A 52 12.63 -13.31 0.73
N GLY A 53 12.15 -13.32 1.97
CA GLY A 53 11.42 -12.22 2.60
C GLY A 53 12.32 -11.36 3.48
N TYR A 54 12.07 -10.06 3.49
CA TYR A 54 12.69 -9.10 4.40
C TYR A 54 11.63 -8.17 5.00
N GLU A 55 11.90 -7.67 6.20
CA GLU A 55 11.18 -6.55 6.81
C GLU A 55 12.04 -5.28 6.69
N ILE A 56 11.47 -4.24 6.11
CA ILE A 56 12.14 -2.94 5.95
C ILE A 56 11.24 -1.80 6.43
N ILE A 57 11.84 -0.71 6.90
CA ILE A 57 11.15 0.56 7.12
C ILE A 57 11.53 1.51 5.99
N PHE A 58 10.52 2.10 5.36
CA PHE A 58 10.68 3.17 4.39
C PHE A 58 9.64 4.24 4.68
N ASP A 59 10.06 5.49 4.82
CA ASP A 59 9.18 6.62 5.16
C ASP A 59 8.28 6.37 6.39
N SER A 60 8.85 5.79 7.45
CA SER A 60 8.14 5.39 8.68
C SER A 60 7.02 4.36 8.51
N ILE A 61 6.95 3.69 7.35
CA ILE A 61 6.04 2.58 7.05
C ILE A 61 6.81 1.27 7.08
N MET A 62 6.27 0.27 7.78
CA MET A 62 6.80 -1.10 7.75
C MET A 62 6.31 -1.85 6.50
N TYR A 63 7.25 -2.41 5.75
CA TYR A 63 6.98 -3.25 4.57
C TYR A 63 7.58 -4.64 4.74
N HIS A 64 6.86 -5.64 4.24
CA HIS A 64 7.41 -6.96 3.96
C HIS A 64 7.72 -7.02 2.46
N VAL A 65 8.94 -7.41 2.09
CA VAL A 65 9.37 -7.44 0.69
C VAL A 65 9.86 -8.83 0.31
N GLY A 66 9.45 -9.28 -0.87
CA GLY A 66 10.01 -10.47 -1.51
C GLY A 66 11.09 -10.06 -2.49
N VAL A 67 12.26 -10.70 -2.39
CA VAL A 67 13.45 -10.36 -3.17
C VAL A 67 13.91 -11.58 -3.95
N LYS A 68 14.20 -11.36 -5.23
CA LYS A 68 14.82 -12.32 -6.14
C LYS A 68 15.97 -11.63 -6.87
N ASP A 69 17.12 -12.29 -6.94
CA ASP A 69 18.34 -11.74 -7.57
C ASP A 69 18.69 -10.33 -7.07
N ASN A 70 18.64 -10.15 -5.74
CA ASN A 70 18.85 -8.88 -5.04
C ASN A 70 17.85 -7.75 -5.36
N SER A 71 16.82 -8.04 -6.16
CA SER A 71 15.80 -7.07 -6.60
C SER A 71 14.47 -7.33 -5.90
N ILE A 72 13.83 -6.26 -5.42
CA ILE A 72 12.48 -6.34 -4.85
C ILE A 72 11.49 -6.69 -5.97
N ILE A 73 10.78 -7.81 -5.84
CA ILE A 73 9.77 -8.29 -6.80
C ILE A 73 8.35 -8.28 -6.22
N PHE A 74 8.25 -8.18 -4.90
CA PHE A 74 6.99 -8.17 -4.16
C PHE A 74 7.11 -7.23 -2.97
N ILE A 75 6.03 -6.49 -2.69
CA ILE A 75 5.92 -5.60 -1.54
C ILE A 75 4.55 -5.81 -0.92
N SER A 76 4.47 -5.95 0.40
CA SER A 76 3.21 -5.87 1.14
C SER A 76 3.36 -5.04 2.41
N THR A 77 2.24 -4.54 2.91
CA THR A 77 2.18 -3.83 4.19
C THR A 77 0.81 -3.96 4.83
N THR A 78 0.84 -4.03 6.16
CA THR A 78 -0.33 -3.97 7.06
C THR A 78 -0.29 -2.69 7.91
N ASP A 79 0.65 -1.78 7.63
CA ASP A 79 0.87 -0.60 8.45
C ASP A 79 -0.32 0.38 8.35
N PRO A 80 -0.96 0.76 9.46
CA PRO A 80 -2.13 1.63 9.46
C PRO A 80 -1.83 3.07 9.01
N LYS A 81 -0.56 3.48 8.91
CA LYS A 81 -0.16 4.78 8.34
C LYS A 81 -0.05 4.75 6.82
N PHE A 82 0.03 3.58 6.19
CA PHE A 82 0.14 3.47 4.74
C PHE A 82 -1.11 3.99 4.04
N ARG A 83 -0.92 4.78 2.98
CA ARG A 83 -1.98 5.30 2.12
C ARG A 83 -1.59 5.07 0.66
N THR A 84 -2.53 4.56 -0.14
CA THR A 84 -2.36 4.52 -1.59
C THR A 84 -2.62 5.89 -2.21
N GLN A 85 -2.27 6.07 -3.49
CA GLN A 85 -2.48 7.34 -4.19
C GLN A 85 -3.96 7.73 -4.29
N GLU A 86 -4.86 6.74 -4.35
CA GLU A 86 -6.31 6.97 -4.31
C GLU A 86 -6.87 7.11 -2.88
N GLY A 87 -6.00 7.20 -1.86
CA GLY A 87 -6.38 7.43 -0.47
C GLY A 87 -6.80 6.18 0.31
N ALA A 88 -6.71 4.99 -0.28
CA ALA A 88 -7.08 3.75 0.41
C ALA A 88 -6.12 3.45 1.56
N CYS A 89 -6.65 2.89 2.65
CA CYS A 89 -5.89 2.58 3.85
C CYS A 89 -6.31 1.27 4.51
N ILE A 90 -5.47 0.77 5.42
CA ILE A 90 -5.79 -0.40 6.25
C ILE A 90 -7.05 -0.11 7.06
N GLY A 91 -7.94 -1.09 7.18
CA GLY A 91 -9.22 -0.97 7.88
C GLY A 91 -10.33 -0.26 7.10
N MET A 92 -10.03 0.40 5.97
CA MET A 92 -11.07 0.98 5.12
C MET A 92 -12.04 -0.11 4.64
N LEU A 93 -13.34 0.19 4.69
CA LEU A 93 -14.38 -0.77 4.34
C LEU A 93 -14.54 -0.90 2.82
N TYR A 94 -14.91 -2.09 2.37
CA TYR A 94 -15.18 -2.35 0.96
C TYR A 94 -16.23 -1.39 0.37
N SER A 95 -17.26 -1.04 1.14
CA SER A 95 -18.29 -0.06 0.73
C SER A 95 -17.77 1.36 0.51
N ALA A 96 -16.66 1.73 1.16
CA ALA A 96 -16.05 3.05 1.01
C ALA A 96 -15.11 3.15 -0.21
N MET A 97 -14.83 2.02 -0.87
CA MET A 97 -13.99 1.99 -2.07
C MET A 97 -14.83 2.40 -3.28
N ASP A 98 -14.53 3.57 -3.85
CA ASP A 98 -15.29 4.20 -4.94
C ASP A 98 -15.07 3.56 -6.33
N THR A 99 -15.00 2.24 -6.39
CA THR A 99 -14.77 1.53 -7.64
C THR A 99 -15.86 0.51 -7.84
N THR A 100 -16.57 0.63 -8.95
CA THR A 100 -17.43 -0.40 -9.55
C THR A 100 -17.05 -1.80 -9.04
N LYS A 101 -17.89 -2.37 -8.16
CA LYS A 101 -17.70 -3.64 -7.42
C LYS A 101 -17.36 -4.86 -8.30
N SER A 102 -17.32 -4.69 -9.63
CA SER A 102 -17.15 -5.70 -10.67
C SER A 102 -15.70 -6.16 -10.92
N LYS A 103 -14.69 -5.63 -10.22
CA LYS A 103 -13.27 -5.97 -10.47
C LYS A 103 -12.60 -6.81 -9.37
N ILE A 104 -13.36 -7.31 -8.40
CA ILE A 104 -12.82 -8.19 -7.36
C ILE A 104 -12.35 -9.50 -7.98
N LYS A 105 -11.10 -9.86 -7.70
CA LYS A 105 -10.53 -11.16 -8.04
C LYS A 105 -10.57 -12.06 -6.81
N ASP A 106 -11.03 -13.29 -7.01
CA ASP A 106 -10.94 -14.32 -5.99
C ASP A 106 -9.64 -15.12 -6.20
N LEU A 107 -8.64 -14.88 -5.35
CA LEU A 107 -7.42 -15.67 -5.36
C LEU A 107 -7.59 -16.81 -4.36
N ARG A 108 -7.94 -17.99 -4.88
CA ARG A 108 -8.18 -19.19 -4.06
C ARG A 108 -6.98 -19.46 -3.15
N GLY A 109 -7.24 -19.53 -1.84
CA GLY A 109 -6.22 -19.75 -0.80
C GLY A 109 -5.45 -18.49 -0.38
N TRP A 110 -5.81 -17.32 -0.90
CA TRP A 110 -5.17 -16.04 -0.58
C TRP A 110 -6.16 -15.01 -0.05
N GLY A 111 -7.21 -14.72 -0.81
CA GLY A 111 -8.22 -13.75 -0.41
C GLY A 111 -8.93 -13.09 -1.58
N LYS A 112 -9.88 -12.21 -1.23
CA LYS A 112 -10.58 -11.36 -2.19
C LYS A 112 -9.75 -10.11 -2.43
N VAL A 113 -9.43 -9.83 -3.68
CA VAL A 113 -8.47 -8.80 -4.06
C VAL A 113 -9.13 -7.75 -4.94
N LEU A 114 -8.95 -6.48 -4.60
CA LEU A 114 -9.32 -5.34 -5.42
C LEU A 114 -8.06 -4.68 -5.99
N PRO A 115 -7.81 -4.78 -7.30
CA PRO A 115 -6.75 -4.02 -7.96
C PRO A 115 -7.09 -2.52 -7.95
N LEU A 116 -6.12 -1.69 -7.61
CA LEU A 116 -6.25 -0.23 -7.53
C LEU A 116 -5.51 0.45 -8.69
N SER A 117 -5.88 1.70 -9.00
CA SER A 117 -5.25 2.48 -10.09
C SER A 117 -3.78 2.77 -9.85
N SER A 118 -3.37 2.88 -8.58
CA SER A 118 -1.97 3.04 -8.16
C SER A 118 -1.08 1.80 -8.41
N GLY A 119 -1.65 0.71 -8.91
CA GLY A 119 -0.96 -0.57 -9.10
C GLY A 119 -0.89 -1.44 -7.84
N TRP A 120 -1.35 -0.92 -6.69
CA TRP A 120 -1.54 -1.70 -5.48
C TRP A 120 -2.76 -2.62 -5.60
N ASN A 121 -2.76 -3.65 -4.78
CA ASN A 121 -3.89 -4.56 -4.59
C ASN A 121 -4.32 -4.48 -3.13
N ALA A 122 -5.57 -4.12 -2.88
CA ALA A 122 -6.17 -4.20 -1.56
C ALA A 122 -6.71 -5.62 -1.33
N VAL A 123 -6.35 -6.22 -0.21
CA VAL A 123 -6.80 -7.57 0.14
C VAL A 123 -7.76 -7.51 1.31
N PHE A 124 -8.90 -8.17 1.12
CA PHE A 124 -9.94 -8.36 2.13
C PHE A 124 -9.86 -9.77 2.73
N ASP A 125 -10.60 -10.01 3.80
CA ASP A 125 -10.66 -11.30 4.50
C ASP A 125 -10.87 -12.49 3.53
N PHE A 126 -10.26 -13.61 3.88
CA PHE A 126 -10.25 -14.88 3.16
C PHE A 126 -11.29 -15.87 3.68
N LYS A 127 -11.77 -15.70 4.92
CA LYS A 127 -12.67 -16.68 5.58
C LYS A 127 -14.15 -16.43 5.28
N VAL A 128 -14.51 -15.17 5.04
CA VAL A 128 -15.90 -14.76 4.86
C VAL A 128 -16.13 -14.24 3.45
N PRO A 129 -17.35 -14.41 2.91
CA PRO A 129 -17.74 -13.72 1.70
C PRO A 129 -17.50 -12.21 1.83
N LEU A 130 -17.03 -11.58 0.76
CA LEU A 130 -16.82 -10.14 0.74
C LEU A 130 -18.16 -9.42 0.95
N ARG A 131 -18.22 -8.53 1.94
CA ARG A 131 -19.38 -7.73 2.30
C ARG A 131 -18.99 -6.26 2.31
N ASP A 132 -19.99 -5.39 2.29
CA ASP A 132 -19.80 -3.95 2.32
C ASP A 132 -19.02 -3.46 3.56
N ASN A 133 -19.08 -4.20 4.67
CA ASN A 133 -18.32 -3.93 5.88
C ASN A 133 -17.00 -4.73 6.00
N SER A 134 -16.57 -5.42 4.95
CA SER A 134 -15.27 -6.11 4.96
C SER A 134 -14.13 -5.08 4.94
N PRO A 135 -13.25 -5.06 5.95
CA PRO A 135 -12.13 -4.13 5.98
C PRO A 135 -10.95 -4.63 5.12
N ILE A 136 -10.17 -3.69 4.59
CA ILE A 136 -8.86 -4.00 4.00
C ILE A 136 -7.93 -4.50 5.11
N GLN A 137 -7.37 -5.69 4.91
CA GLN A 137 -6.46 -6.35 5.86
C GLN A 137 -5.00 -6.01 5.56
N PHE A 138 -4.61 -5.96 4.29
CA PHE A 138 -3.27 -5.59 3.85
C PHE A 138 -3.28 -5.13 2.39
N PHE A 139 -2.20 -4.47 1.99
CA PHE A 139 -1.92 -4.15 0.59
C PHE A 139 -0.74 -4.96 0.09
N TYR A 140 -0.75 -5.26 -1.21
CA TYR A 140 0.45 -5.74 -1.88
C TYR A 140 0.60 -5.20 -3.30
N ARG A 141 1.84 -5.20 -3.77
CA ARG A 141 2.22 -4.90 -5.16
C ARG A 141 3.26 -5.93 -5.59
N LYS A 142 3.19 -6.37 -6.84
CA LYS A 142 4.15 -7.34 -7.40
C LYS A 142 4.44 -7.03 -8.87
N LYS A 143 5.61 -7.47 -9.32
CA LYS A 143 6.02 -7.39 -10.73
C LYS A 143 5.20 -8.33 -11.60
#